data_AF-A0AAU8JK56-F1
#
_entry.id   AF-A0AAU8JK56-F1
#
_cell.length_a   1.000
_cell.length_b   1.000
_cell.length_c   1.000
_cell.angle_alpha   90.00
_cell.angle_beta   90.00
_cell.angle_gamma   90.00
#
_symmetry.space_group_name_H-M   'P 1'
#
loop_
_entity.id
_entity.type
_entity.pdbx_description
1 polymer ?
#
loop_
_entity_poly.entity_id
_entity_poly.type
_entity_poly.pdbx_seq_one_letter_code
_entity_poly.pdbx_strand_id
1 'polypeptide(L)'
;MVSPSQEDFSIIDRPIEPCDLFDLSVHILSPKQLSKQQVNQLSPTALAYLGDAVYELYIRGLYLLPPKRQHSYHQEVVAQVRAETQAEHLRSLEPYLTDVEQDIIRRGRNAASGKPKRVSATVYQQATSLETLMGYLYLTDGDRLRQLLHHLYPDR
;
A
#
# COMPACT_ATOMS: atom_id res chain seq x y z
N MET A 1 -11.39 40.36 26.56
CA MET A 1 -10.46 39.25 26.85
C MET A 1 -11.17 37.96 26.47
N VAL A 2 -10.68 37.25 25.47
CA VAL A 2 -11.21 35.94 25.09
C VAL A 2 -10.34 34.90 25.76
N SER A 3 -10.95 34.02 26.57
CA SER A 3 -10.25 32.88 27.19
C SER A 3 -9.81 31.90 26.11
N PRO A 4 -8.59 31.34 26.16
CA PRO A 4 -8.20 30.26 25.26
C PRO A 4 -9.15 29.08 25.44
N SER A 5 -9.63 28.52 24.33
CA SER A 5 -10.30 27.23 24.32
C SER A 5 -9.38 26.18 24.95
N GLN A 6 -9.94 25.35 25.85
CA GLN A 6 -9.21 24.21 26.40
C GLN A 6 -8.86 23.27 25.24
N GLU A 7 -7.57 23.10 24.95
CA GLU A 7 -7.13 22.05 24.04
C GLU A 7 -7.40 20.70 24.71
N ASP A 8 -8.04 19.80 23.97
CA ASP A 8 -8.41 18.48 24.48
C ASP A 8 -7.21 17.54 24.43
N PHE A 9 -6.45 17.51 25.52
CA PHE A 9 -5.25 16.68 25.67
C PHE A 9 -5.55 15.16 25.74
N SER A 10 -6.82 14.73 25.72
CA SER A 10 -7.20 13.31 25.76
C SER A 10 -6.72 12.47 24.57
N ILE A 11 -6.27 13.11 23.49
CA ILE A 11 -5.74 12.46 22.29
C ILE A 11 -4.33 11.87 22.51
N ILE A 12 -3.56 12.37 23.49
CA ILE A 12 -2.12 12.06 23.62
C ILE A 12 -1.85 10.71 24.31
N ASP A 13 -2.75 10.24 25.17
CA ASP A 13 -2.54 9.04 26.01
C ASP A 13 -3.15 7.74 25.44
N ARG A 14 -3.76 7.76 24.25
CA ARG A 14 -4.21 6.51 23.60
C ARG A 14 -3.00 5.76 23.00
N PRO A 15 -2.97 4.42 23.04
CA PRO A 15 -2.01 3.66 22.25
C PRO A 15 -2.10 4.08 20.78
N ILE A 16 -0.95 4.35 20.16
CA ILE A 16 -0.90 4.59 18.72
C ILE A 16 -1.06 3.23 18.06
N GLU A 17 -2.21 3.00 17.43
CA GLU A 17 -2.46 1.75 16.70
C GLU A 17 -1.60 1.72 15.42
N PRO A 18 -1.27 0.54 14.87
CA PRO A 18 -0.45 0.46 13.65
C PRO A 18 -1.10 1.17 12.45
N CYS A 19 -2.44 1.16 12.39
CA CYS A 19 -3.23 1.97 11.46
C CYS A 19 -3.03 3.49 11.65
N ASP A 20 -2.96 4.02 12.88
CA ASP A 20 -2.70 5.46 13.14
C ASP A 20 -1.32 5.90 12.63
N LEU A 21 -0.30 5.02 12.76
CA LEU A 21 1.04 5.24 12.21
C LEU A 21 1.03 5.33 10.69
N PHE A 22 0.18 4.53 10.02
CA PHE A 22 0.01 4.63 8.59
C PHE A 22 -0.78 5.87 8.18
N ASP A 23 -1.87 6.21 8.86
CA ASP A 23 -2.66 7.42 8.60
C ASP A 23 -1.79 8.70 8.70
N LEU A 24 -0.92 8.78 9.71
CA LEU A 24 0.10 9.84 9.82
C LEU A 24 1.04 9.86 8.60
N SER A 25 1.49 8.69 8.13
CA SER A 25 2.37 8.59 6.96
C SER A 25 1.68 8.97 5.65
N VAL A 26 0.40 8.60 5.46
CA VAL A 26 -0.37 8.88 4.24
C VAL A 26 -0.76 10.35 4.17
N HIS A 27 -1.13 10.98 5.30
CA HIS A 27 -1.41 12.42 5.31
C HIS A 27 -0.15 13.27 5.04
N ILE A 28 1.03 12.84 5.51
CA ILE A 28 2.31 13.50 5.21
C ILE A 28 2.75 13.26 3.75
N LEU A 29 2.39 12.11 3.18
CA LEU A 29 2.66 11.71 1.81
C LEU A 29 1.45 11.91 0.88
N SER A 30 0.78 13.07 0.98
CA SER A 30 -0.18 13.49 -0.05
C SER A 30 0.57 14.21 -1.19
N PRO A 31 0.97 13.54 -2.29
CA PRO A 31 1.35 14.27 -3.49
C PRO A 31 0.18 15.14 -3.95
N LYS A 32 0.48 16.14 -4.78
CA LYS A 32 -0.55 16.83 -5.56
C LYS A 32 -1.31 15.77 -6.37
N GLN A 33 -2.55 15.46 -5.97
CA GLN A 33 -3.38 14.44 -6.60
C GLN A 33 -3.40 14.67 -8.12
N LEU A 34 -2.93 13.69 -8.86
CA LEU A 34 -2.84 13.78 -10.32
C LEU A 34 -4.19 13.40 -10.91
N SER A 35 -4.61 14.11 -11.95
CA SER A 35 -5.80 13.71 -12.68
C SER A 35 -5.60 12.31 -13.29
N LYS A 36 -6.69 11.53 -13.38
CA LYS A 36 -6.65 10.18 -13.98
C LYS A 36 -6.03 10.19 -15.39
N GLN A 37 -6.20 11.29 -16.14
CA GLN A 37 -5.57 11.49 -17.45
C GLN A 37 -4.04 11.62 -17.39
N GLN A 38 -3.48 12.28 -16.37
CA GLN A 38 -2.04 12.38 -16.17
C GLN A 38 -1.44 11.05 -15.73
N VAL A 39 -2.08 10.36 -14.77
CA VAL A 39 -1.60 9.05 -14.30
C VAL A 39 -1.70 7.98 -15.39
N ASN A 40 -2.68 8.07 -16.29
CA ASN A 40 -2.77 7.19 -17.45
C ASN A 40 -1.60 7.32 -18.45
N GLN A 41 -0.86 8.43 -18.45
CA GLN A 41 0.35 8.59 -19.27
C GLN A 41 1.59 7.91 -18.66
N LEU A 42 1.54 7.54 -17.37
CA LEU A 42 2.62 6.81 -16.72
C LEU A 42 2.63 5.34 -17.19
N SER A 43 3.83 4.78 -17.37
CA SER A 43 3.97 3.37 -17.70
C SER A 43 3.56 2.51 -16.49
N PRO A 44 2.98 1.31 -16.68
CA PRO A 44 2.60 0.46 -15.57
C PRO A 44 3.82 0.04 -14.72
N THR A 45 4.99 -0.11 -15.35
CA THR A 45 6.27 -0.36 -14.65
C THR A 45 6.68 0.80 -13.73
N ALA A 46 6.42 2.06 -14.10
CA ALA A 46 6.68 3.20 -13.22
C ALA A 46 5.68 3.29 -12.06
N LEU A 47 4.42 2.90 -12.30
CA LEU A 47 3.42 2.77 -11.23
C LEU A 47 3.79 1.64 -10.27
N ALA A 48 4.22 0.48 -10.76
CA ALA A 48 4.69 -0.64 -9.95
C ALA A 48 5.91 -0.24 -9.09
N TYR A 49 6.90 0.42 -9.68
CA TYR A 49 8.07 0.92 -8.96
C TYR A 49 7.70 1.86 -7.78
N LEU A 50 6.70 2.73 -7.96
CA LEU A 50 6.20 3.58 -6.88
C LEU A 50 5.39 2.79 -5.85
N GLY A 51 4.53 1.89 -6.31
CA GLY A 51 3.63 1.11 -5.46
C GLY A 51 4.32 0.07 -4.59
N ASP A 52 5.44 -0.51 -5.06
CA ASP A 52 6.35 -1.33 -4.25
C ASP A 52 6.83 -0.56 -3.01
N ALA A 53 7.31 0.68 -3.19
CA ALA A 53 7.74 1.52 -2.08
C ALA A 53 6.59 1.92 -1.13
N VAL A 54 5.40 2.19 -1.66
CA VAL A 54 4.19 2.49 -0.86
C VAL A 54 3.76 1.28 -0.02
N TYR A 55 3.76 0.09 -0.63
CA TYR A 55 3.37 -1.15 0.02
C TYR A 55 4.42 -1.60 1.06
N GLU A 56 5.71 -1.54 0.75
CA GLU A 56 6.82 -1.78 1.68
C GLU A 56 6.73 -0.86 2.91
N LEU A 57 6.41 0.43 2.72
CA LEU A 57 6.24 1.38 3.83
C LEU A 57 5.04 1.02 4.70
N TYR A 58 3.89 0.69 4.10
CA TYR A 58 2.69 0.25 4.82
C TYR A 58 2.98 -0.98 5.69
N ILE A 59 3.56 -2.03 5.11
CA ILE A 59 3.92 -3.24 5.85
C ILE A 59 4.91 -2.91 6.97
N ARG A 60 5.94 -2.09 6.73
CA ARG A 60 6.87 -1.68 7.80
C ARG A 60 6.17 -0.96 8.95
N GLY A 61 5.13 -0.17 8.65
CA GLY A 61 4.26 0.46 9.67
C GLY A 61 3.52 -0.57 10.52
N LEU A 62 2.80 -1.51 9.88
CA LEU A 62 2.03 -2.56 10.57
C LEU A 62 2.86 -3.42 11.54
N TYR A 63 4.15 -3.63 11.22
CA TYR A 63 5.06 -4.43 12.04
C TYR A 63 6.04 -3.59 12.89
N LEU A 64 5.94 -2.26 12.90
CA LEU A 64 6.84 -1.38 13.66
C LEU A 64 6.71 -1.55 15.17
N LEU A 65 5.49 -1.81 15.66
CA LEU A 65 5.20 -1.96 17.09
C LEU A 65 4.79 -3.40 17.44
N PRO A 66 5.05 -3.87 18.67
CA PRO A 66 5.94 -3.26 19.66
C PRO A 66 7.42 -3.37 19.25
N PRO A 67 8.33 -2.61 19.89
CA PRO A 67 9.76 -2.65 19.58
C PRO A 67 10.36 -4.07 19.66
N LYS A 68 11.00 -4.51 18.56
CA LYS A 68 11.62 -5.84 18.45
C LYS A 68 13.05 -5.78 17.89
N ARG A 69 13.72 -6.93 17.79
CA ARG A 69 15.09 -7.03 17.24
C ARG A 69 15.05 -6.86 15.71
N GLN A 70 16.10 -6.27 15.13
CA GLN A 70 16.21 -6.02 13.68
C GLN A 70 15.95 -7.25 12.81
N HIS A 71 16.37 -8.43 13.26
CA HIS A 71 16.11 -9.69 12.56
C HIS A 71 14.61 -10.02 12.49
N SER A 72 13.86 -9.81 13.57
CA SER A 72 12.41 -10.08 13.63
C SER A 72 11.63 -9.12 12.73
N TYR A 73 11.96 -7.82 12.73
CA TYR A 73 11.37 -6.86 11.76
C TYR A 73 11.58 -7.33 10.32
N HIS A 74 12.82 -7.71 9.97
CA HIS A 74 13.14 -8.16 8.63
C HIS A 74 12.38 -9.44 8.24
N GLN A 75 12.30 -10.43 9.13
CA GLN A 75 11.58 -11.68 8.88
C GLN A 75 10.08 -11.45 8.64
N GLU A 76 9.44 -10.65 9.49
CA GLU A 76 8.00 -10.37 9.40
C GLU A 76 7.67 -9.57 8.13
N VAL A 77 8.43 -8.50 7.84
CA VAL A 77 8.22 -7.67 6.64
C VAL A 77 8.44 -8.49 5.37
N VAL A 78 9.57 -9.21 5.25
CA VAL A 78 9.88 -10.05 4.07
C VAL A 78 8.82 -11.11 3.81
N ALA A 79 8.18 -11.65 4.85
CA ALA A 79 7.09 -12.61 4.70
C ALA A 79 5.87 -12.00 3.98
N GLN A 80 5.61 -10.70 4.12
CA GLN A 80 4.48 -9.99 3.49
C GLN A 80 4.83 -9.34 2.14
N VAL A 81 6.08 -8.93 1.93
CA VAL A 81 6.50 -8.19 0.70
C VAL A 81 7.03 -9.07 -0.42
N ARG A 82 7.30 -10.36 -0.14
CA ARG A 82 7.62 -11.35 -1.18
C ARG A 82 6.48 -11.52 -2.19
N ALA A 83 6.83 -11.81 -3.43
CA ALA A 83 5.90 -11.88 -4.55
C ALA A 83 4.77 -12.90 -4.36
N GLU A 84 5.02 -14.04 -3.70
CA GLU A 84 3.99 -15.04 -3.39
C GLU A 84 2.84 -14.47 -2.56
N THR A 85 3.18 -13.70 -1.52
CA THR A 85 2.20 -13.14 -0.59
C THR A 85 1.56 -11.87 -1.15
N GLN A 86 2.28 -11.06 -1.92
CA GLN A 86 1.63 -10.03 -2.77
C GLN A 86 0.62 -10.64 -3.76
N ALA A 87 0.92 -11.80 -4.36
CA ALA A 87 -0.02 -12.49 -5.24
C ALA A 87 -1.23 -13.08 -4.48
N GLU A 88 -1.07 -13.47 -3.22
CA GLU A 88 -2.18 -13.84 -2.32
C GLU A 88 -3.07 -12.64 -2.01
N HIS A 89 -2.47 -11.49 -1.66
CA HIS A 89 -3.18 -10.24 -1.38
C HIS A 89 -3.94 -9.69 -2.59
N LEU A 90 -3.39 -9.80 -3.80
CA LEU A 90 -4.14 -9.41 -5.00
C LEU A 90 -5.43 -10.26 -5.15
N ARG A 91 -5.35 -11.58 -4.92
CA ARG A 91 -6.49 -12.48 -5.01
C ARG A 91 -7.54 -12.24 -3.94
N SER A 92 -7.15 -11.89 -2.71
CA SER A 92 -8.12 -11.54 -1.66
C SER A 92 -8.80 -10.19 -1.92
N LEU A 93 -8.15 -9.28 -2.67
CA LEU A 93 -8.75 -8.00 -3.07
C LEU A 93 -9.75 -8.12 -4.23
N GLU A 94 -9.66 -9.14 -5.09
CA GLU A 94 -10.50 -9.28 -6.30
C GLU A 94 -12.01 -8.95 -6.12
N PRO A 95 -12.70 -9.37 -5.03
CA PRO A 95 -14.13 -9.06 -4.82
C PRO A 95 -14.44 -7.59 -4.53
N TYR A 96 -13.45 -6.79 -4.13
CA TYR A 96 -13.64 -5.39 -3.71
C TYR A 96 -13.28 -4.38 -4.81
N LEU A 97 -12.72 -4.82 -5.94
CA LEU A 97 -12.19 -3.96 -7.00
C LEU A 97 -13.27 -3.47 -7.97
N THR A 98 -13.13 -2.22 -8.39
CA THR A 98 -13.90 -1.61 -9.47
C THR A 98 -13.31 -1.97 -10.85
N ASP A 99 -14.11 -1.83 -11.92
CA ASP A 99 -13.66 -2.07 -13.30
C ASP A 99 -12.42 -1.27 -13.69
N VAL A 100 -12.26 -0.05 -13.15
CA VAL A 100 -11.09 0.81 -13.38
C VAL A 100 -9.84 0.20 -12.73
N GLU A 101 -9.95 -0.28 -11.50
CA GLU A 101 -8.85 -0.90 -10.77
C GLU A 101 -8.45 -2.25 -11.41
N GLN A 102 -9.43 -3.02 -11.89
CA GLN A 102 -9.20 -4.23 -12.68
C GLN A 102 -8.43 -3.94 -13.99
N ASP A 103 -8.67 -2.80 -14.66
CA ASP A 103 -7.88 -2.39 -15.83
C ASP A 103 -6.43 -2.04 -15.46
N ILE A 104 -6.20 -1.36 -14.33
CA ILE A 104 -4.86 -1.05 -13.83
C ILE A 104 -4.08 -2.34 -13.52
N ILE A 105 -4.72 -3.32 -12.87
CA ILE A 105 -4.16 -4.67 -12.65
C ILE A 105 -3.83 -5.36 -13.98
N ARG A 106 -4.74 -5.32 -14.96
CA ARG A 106 -4.51 -5.87 -16.30
C ARG A 106 -3.31 -5.21 -16.99
N ARG A 107 -3.12 -3.89 -16.84
CA ARG A 107 -1.95 -3.16 -17.34
C ARG A 107 -0.66 -3.58 -16.66
N GLY A 108 -0.66 -3.73 -15.33
CA GLY A 108 0.50 -4.22 -14.55
C GLY A 108 0.94 -5.63 -14.98
N ARG A 109 -0.01 -6.57 -15.05
CA ARG A 109 0.17 -7.94 -15.53
C ARG A 109 0.84 -8.04 -16.90
N ASN A 110 0.45 -7.16 -17.82
CA ASN A 110 0.99 -7.10 -19.17
C ASN A 110 2.38 -6.44 -19.24
N ALA A 111 2.71 -5.55 -18.30
CA ALA A 111 4.02 -4.89 -18.19
C ALA A 111 5.05 -5.71 -17.41
N ALA A 112 4.62 -6.73 -16.65
CA ALA A 112 5.47 -7.70 -15.98
C ALA A 112 6.14 -8.66 -16.98
N SER A 113 6.98 -8.11 -17.85
CA SER A 113 7.69 -8.79 -18.93
C SER A 113 9.09 -9.20 -18.46
N GLY A 114 9.27 -10.49 -18.17
CA GLY A 114 10.55 -11.06 -17.77
C GLY A 114 10.39 -12.52 -17.34
N LYS A 115 11.50 -13.26 -17.31
CA LYS A 115 11.55 -14.60 -16.68
C LYS A 115 12.13 -14.44 -15.26
N PRO A 116 11.30 -14.32 -14.21
CA PRO A 116 11.79 -14.36 -12.83
C PRO A 116 12.59 -15.64 -12.58
N LYS A 117 13.75 -15.52 -11.90
CA LYS A 117 14.66 -16.64 -11.65
C LYS A 117 14.26 -17.55 -10.48
N ARG A 118 13.36 -17.07 -9.61
CA ARG A 118 13.05 -17.71 -8.30
C ARG A 118 11.56 -17.87 -8.00
N VAL A 119 10.68 -17.23 -8.76
CA VAL A 119 9.21 -17.28 -8.60
C VAL A 119 8.56 -17.63 -9.94
N SER A 120 7.31 -18.09 -9.94
CA SER A 120 6.61 -18.36 -11.21
C SER A 120 6.27 -17.08 -11.96
N ALA A 121 6.13 -17.15 -13.28
CA ALA A 121 5.74 -16.00 -14.09
C ALA A 121 4.37 -15.42 -13.66
N THR A 122 3.42 -16.28 -13.29
CA THR A 122 2.10 -15.88 -12.79
C THR A 122 2.18 -15.16 -11.44
N VAL A 123 3.00 -15.66 -10.50
CA VAL A 123 3.21 -15.00 -9.19
C VAL A 123 3.84 -13.63 -9.38
N TYR A 124 4.87 -13.52 -10.24
CA TYR A 124 5.49 -12.24 -10.57
C TYR A 124 4.51 -11.25 -11.22
N GLN A 125 3.71 -11.73 -12.19
CA GLN A 125 2.65 -10.93 -12.81
C GLN A 125 1.59 -10.44 -11.82
N GLN A 126 1.22 -11.26 -10.83
CA GLN A 126 0.27 -10.89 -9.79
C GLN A 126 0.88 -9.87 -8.81
N ALA A 127 2.10 -10.08 -8.32
CA ALA A 127 2.81 -9.11 -7.48
C ALA A 127 2.93 -7.74 -8.16
N THR A 128 3.46 -7.70 -9.39
CA THR A 128 3.57 -6.44 -10.16
C THR A 128 2.22 -5.81 -10.49
N SER A 129 1.13 -6.58 -10.54
CA SER A 129 -0.23 -6.01 -10.68
C SER A 129 -0.71 -5.35 -9.38
N LEU A 130 -0.40 -5.91 -8.21
CA LEU A 130 -0.66 -5.30 -6.91
C LEU A 130 0.14 -4.00 -6.78
N GLU A 131 1.46 -4.05 -7.03
CA GLU A 131 2.36 -2.89 -7.04
C GLU A 131 1.80 -1.79 -7.97
N THR A 132 1.37 -2.13 -9.19
CA THR A 132 0.79 -1.17 -10.15
C THR A 132 -0.48 -0.50 -9.59
N LEU A 133 -1.35 -1.26 -8.90
CA LEU A 133 -2.55 -0.71 -8.27
C LEU A 133 -2.23 0.23 -7.11
N MET A 134 -1.29 -0.15 -6.24
CA MET A 134 -0.88 0.68 -5.09
C MET A 134 -0.30 2.02 -5.56
N GLY A 135 0.56 2.01 -6.58
CA GLY A 135 1.10 3.23 -7.17
C GLY A 135 0.06 4.10 -7.89
N TYR A 136 -0.95 3.48 -8.52
CA TYR A 136 -2.08 4.21 -9.12
C TYR A 136 -2.93 4.92 -8.06
N LEU A 137 -3.36 4.20 -7.02
CA LEU A 137 -4.22 4.74 -5.97
C LEU A 137 -3.49 5.81 -5.15
N TYR A 138 -2.23 5.59 -4.79
CA TYR A 138 -1.40 6.61 -4.11
C TYR A 138 -1.34 7.96 -4.87
N LEU A 139 -1.37 7.95 -6.20
CA LEU A 139 -1.35 9.18 -7.01
C LEU A 139 -2.73 9.79 -7.31
N THR A 140 -3.82 9.05 -7.12
CA THR A 140 -5.17 9.43 -7.59
C THR A 140 -6.23 9.48 -6.50
N ASP A 141 -6.16 8.59 -5.50
CA ASP A 141 -7.17 8.38 -4.47
C ASP A 141 -6.55 7.65 -3.26
N GLY A 142 -5.96 8.44 -2.36
CA GLY A 142 -5.31 7.93 -1.15
C GLY A 142 -6.30 7.33 -0.14
N ASP A 143 -7.58 7.65 -0.24
CA ASP A 143 -8.62 7.15 0.67
C ASP A 143 -9.11 5.79 0.22
N ARG A 144 -9.24 5.59 -1.10
CA ARG A 144 -9.42 4.27 -1.70
C ARG A 144 -8.22 3.35 -1.48
N LEU A 145 -7.00 3.88 -1.50
CA LEU A 145 -5.79 3.11 -1.12
C LEU A 145 -5.93 2.56 0.31
N ARG A 146 -6.29 3.41 1.29
CA ARG A 146 -6.48 2.98 2.69
C ARG A 146 -7.58 1.92 2.83
N GLN A 147 -8.70 2.06 2.14
CA GLN A 147 -9.77 1.04 2.13
C GLN A 147 -9.27 -0.34 1.68
N LEU A 148 -8.54 -0.42 0.56
CA LEU A 148 -8.02 -1.70 0.07
C LEU A 148 -6.95 -2.28 1.00
N LEU A 149 -6.09 -1.45 1.57
CA LEU A 149 -5.07 -1.90 2.52
C LEU A 149 -5.67 -2.42 3.83
N HIS A 150 -6.77 -1.84 4.31
CA HIS A 150 -7.53 -2.34 5.46
C HIS A 150 -8.20 -3.69 5.17
N HIS A 151 -8.69 -3.94 3.94
CA HIS A 151 -9.21 -5.26 3.56
C HIS A 151 -8.15 -6.38 3.61
N LEU A 152 -6.85 -6.07 3.55
CA LEU A 152 -5.77 -7.03 3.73
C LEU A 152 -5.46 -7.32 5.21
N TYR A 153 -5.62 -6.32 6.08
CA TYR A 153 -5.27 -6.39 7.50
C TYR A 153 -6.36 -5.70 8.35
N PRO A 154 -7.54 -6.31 8.51
CA PRO A 154 -8.64 -5.71 9.25
C PRO A 154 -8.38 -5.58 10.76
N ASP A 155 -7.47 -6.42 11.28
CA ASP A 155 -7.15 -6.53 12.71
C ASP A 155 -5.80 -5.85 13.10
N ARG A 156 -5.31 -4.89 12.31
CA ARG A 156 -4.05 -4.14 12.57
C ARG A 156 -4.12 -2.67 12.16
#